data_AF-A0A8J7RXV5-F1
#
_entry.id   AF-A0A8J7RXV5-F1
#
_cell.length_a   1.000
_cell.length_b   1.000
_cell.length_c   1.000
_cell.angle_alpha   90.00
_cell.angle_beta   90.00
_cell.angle_gamma   90.00
#
_symmetry.space_group_name_H-M   'P 1'
#
loop_
_entity.id
_entity.type
_entity.pdbx_description
1 polymer ?
#
loop_
_entity_poly.entity_id
_entity_poly.type
_entity_poly.pdbx_seq_one_letter_code
_entity_poly.pdbx_strand_id
1 'polypeptide(L)'
;MISSSGVSSREGNDGIVWEEVALGPGTFTVTSENRTKYEVEERTALGALNASNATYVLDDMWYEQYGTLFISSINAFEGEGLAGWVYHVNDETPEIGANIYAVEEGDEVVFYYSKSMSAEPEDSAEAIYLKVVFENGASGGYERIVAAKGPENLKEIQDHS
;
A
#
# COMPACT_ATOMS: atom_id res chain seq x y z
N MET A 1 -26.62 -4.01 -36.21
CA MET A 1 -25.25 -3.63 -35.82
C MET A 1 -25.33 -3.13 -34.40
N ILE A 2 -25.10 -4.00 -33.42
CA ILE A 2 -24.91 -3.59 -32.04
C ILE A 2 -23.63 -4.27 -31.59
N SER A 3 -22.54 -3.49 -31.58
CA SER A 3 -21.25 -3.93 -31.08
C SER A 3 -21.39 -4.15 -29.58
N SER A 4 -21.31 -5.40 -29.17
CA SER A 4 -21.25 -5.80 -27.77
C SER A 4 -19.91 -5.33 -27.21
N SER A 5 -19.97 -4.51 -26.15
CA SER A 5 -18.84 -4.14 -25.32
C SER A 5 -18.21 -5.41 -24.73
N GLY A 6 -17.02 -5.76 -25.19
CA GLY A 6 -16.15 -6.73 -24.53
C GLY A 6 -15.34 -6.02 -23.47
N VAL A 7 -15.92 -5.79 -22.29
CA VAL A 7 -15.10 -5.69 -21.08
C VAL A 7 -14.55 -7.09 -20.87
N SER A 8 -13.26 -7.27 -21.13
CA SER A 8 -12.52 -8.47 -20.77
C SER A 8 -12.42 -8.48 -19.25
N SER A 9 -13.42 -9.03 -18.57
CA SER A 9 -13.31 -9.44 -17.18
C SER A 9 -12.24 -10.53 -17.13
N ARG A 10 -11.04 -10.15 -16.69
CA ARG A 10 -10.02 -11.10 -16.24
C ARG A 10 -10.65 -11.82 -15.05
N GLU A 11 -11.05 -13.08 -15.29
CA GLU A 11 -11.56 -13.99 -14.27
C GLU A 11 -10.48 -14.11 -13.18
N GLY A 12 -10.75 -13.54 -12.01
CA GLY A 12 -9.83 -13.52 -10.88
C GLY A 12 -10.55 -13.97 -9.62
N ASN A 13 -10.36 -15.25 -9.27
CA ASN A 13 -10.47 -15.87 -7.95
C ASN A 13 -11.45 -15.23 -6.95
N ASP A 14 -12.68 -15.79 -6.86
CA ASP A 14 -13.86 -15.32 -6.10
C ASP A 14 -13.70 -15.21 -4.55
N GLY A 15 -12.50 -15.11 -3.99
CA GLY A 15 -12.25 -15.10 -2.55
C GLY A 15 -11.11 -14.21 -2.04
N ILE A 16 -10.33 -13.56 -2.91
CA ILE A 16 -9.26 -12.65 -2.47
C ILE A 16 -9.86 -11.30 -2.09
N VAL A 17 -9.57 -10.83 -0.89
CA VAL A 17 -9.97 -9.50 -0.41
C VAL A 17 -8.75 -8.60 -0.37
N TRP A 18 -8.75 -7.56 -1.20
CA TRP A 18 -7.72 -6.53 -1.21
C TRP A 18 -8.00 -5.48 -0.13
N GLU A 19 -7.00 -5.19 0.70
CA GLU A 19 -7.00 -4.07 1.65
C GLU A 19 -6.45 -2.83 0.95
N GLU A 20 -7.25 -1.76 0.85
CA GLU A 20 -6.75 -0.47 0.38
C GLU A 20 -5.89 0.18 1.47
N VAL A 21 -4.65 0.53 1.13
CA VAL A 21 -3.70 1.21 2.01
C VAL A 21 -3.37 2.59 1.48
N ALA A 22 -3.62 3.60 2.30
CA ALA A 22 -3.45 5.01 1.94
C ALA A 22 -2.01 5.48 2.24
N LEU A 23 -1.25 5.89 1.22
CA LEU A 23 0.14 6.31 1.35
C LEU A 23 0.31 7.82 1.09
N GLY A 24 0.71 8.53 2.14
CA GLY A 24 1.07 9.95 2.08
C GLY A 24 2.46 10.19 1.47
N PRO A 25 2.85 11.46 1.27
CA PRO A 25 4.25 11.79 1.06
C PRO A 25 5.03 11.72 2.38
N GLY A 26 6.36 11.55 2.29
CA GLY A 26 7.26 11.63 3.45
C GLY A 26 7.88 10.29 3.81
N THR A 27 8.28 10.18 5.06
CA THR A 27 9.03 9.04 5.58
C THR A 27 8.51 8.61 6.95
N PHE A 28 8.71 7.33 7.25
CA PHE A 28 8.50 6.75 8.56
C PHE A 28 9.80 6.07 9.05
N THR A 29 9.86 5.84 10.35
CA THR A 29 11.01 5.17 10.97
C THR A 29 10.66 3.74 11.33
N VAL A 30 11.44 2.79 10.83
CA VAL A 30 11.40 1.38 11.24
C VAL A 30 12.60 1.05 12.12
N THR A 31 12.49 0.00 12.91
CA THR A 31 13.58 -0.52 13.75
C THR A 31 13.82 -1.99 13.41
N SER A 32 15.05 -2.36 13.06
CA SER A 32 15.43 -3.75 12.80
C SER A 32 15.51 -4.57 14.10
N GLU A 33 15.63 -5.89 13.97
CA GLU A 33 15.88 -6.81 15.09
C GLU A 33 17.15 -6.44 15.87
N ASN A 34 18.16 -5.93 15.16
CA ASN A 34 19.41 -5.44 15.75
C ASN A 34 19.27 -4.06 16.43
N ARG A 35 18.05 -3.52 16.52
CA ARG A 35 17.68 -2.23 17.13
C ARG A 35 18.25 -1.01 16.40
N THR A 36 18.67 -1.19 15.16
CA THR A 36 19.07 -0.09 14.27
C THR A 36 17.81 0.57 13.70
N LYS A 37 17.82 1.90 13.60
CA LYS A 37 16.71 2.66 13.04
C LYS A 37 16.98 3.04 11.60
N TYR A 38 15.97 2.92 10.76
CA TYR A 38 16.03 3.26 9.34
C TYR A 38 14.86 4.18 8.98
N GLU A 39 15.15 5.15 8.14
CA GLU A 39 14.14 6.03 7.54
C GLU A 39 13.75 5.43 6.18
N VAL A 40 12.45 5.23 5.97
CA VAL A 40 11.88 4.61 4.77
C VAL A 40 10.83 5.55 4.21
N GLU A 41 10.79 5.70 2.88
CA GLU A 41 9.74 6.49 2.23
C GLU A 41 8.38 5.79 2.35
N GLU A 42 7.34 6.57 2.64
CA GLU A 42 5.95 6.08 2.78
C GLU A 42 5.46 5.42 1.49
N ARG A 43 5.90 5.88 0.32
CA ARG A 43 5.48 5.37 -1.00
C ARG A 43 6.37 4.25 -1.50
N THR A 44 6.58 3.26 -0.64
CA THR A 44 7.31 2.03 -0.98
C THR A 44 6.45 0.80 -0.74
N ALA A 45 6.87 -0.36 -1.23
CA ALA A 45 6.20 -1.62 -0.92
C ALA A 45 6.19 -1.90 0.60
N LEU A 46 7.27 -1.57 1.32
CA LEU A 46 7.30 -1.65 2.78
C LEU A 46 6.38 -0.61 3.43
N GLY A 47 6.26 0.58 2.83
CA GLY A 47 5.27 1.58 3.24
C GLY A 47 3.84 1.07 3.13
N ALA A 48 3.50 0.35 2.05
CA ALA A 48 2.22 -0.35 1.91
C ALA A 48 1.96 -1.34 3.06
N LEU A 49 2.94 -2.19 3.39
CA LEU A 49 2.83 -3.11 4.52
C LEU A 49 2.68 -2.36 5.85
N ASN A 50 3.43 -1.28 6.05
CA ASN A 50 3.40 -0.46 7.25
C ASN A 50 2.05 0.28 7.46
N ALA A 51 1.38 0.65 6.38
CA ALA A 51 0.05 1.26 6.42
C ALA A 51 -1.10 0.25 6.64
N SER A 52 -0.82 -1.05 6.46
CA SER A 52 -1.78 -2.13 6.74
C SER A 52 -1.90 -2.41 8.25
N ASN A 53 -2.83 -3.30 8.63
CA ASN A 53 -2.94 -3.79 10.00
C ASN A 53 -1.90 -4.87 10.37
N ALA A 54 -1.01 -5.24 9.45
CA ALA A 54 0.00 -6.25 9.69
C ALA A 54 1.11 -5.74 10.61
N THR A 55 1.58 -6.63 11.48
CA THR A 55 2.82 -6.42 12.24
C THR A 55 3.96 -7.12 11.53
N TYR A 56 5.17 -6.57 11.58
CA TYR A 56 6.31 -7.17 10.90
C TYR A 56 7.61 -6.95 11.67
N VAL A 57 8.60 -7.77 11.35
CA VAL A 57 9.95 -7.73 11.92
C VAL A 57 10.95 -7.66 10.76
N LEU A 58 11.97 -6.80 10.91
CA LEU A 58 12.97 -6.54 9.87
C LEU A 58 14.37 -6.99 10.29
N ASP A 59 15.03 -7.71 9.40
CA ASP A 59 16.45 -8.03 9.47
C ASP A 59 17.24 -7.07 8.55
N ASP A 60 18.36 -6.57 9.05
CA ASP A 60 19.22 -5.59 8.37
C ASP A 60 20.58 -6.16 7.92
N MET A 61 20.74 -7.48 7.88
CA MET A 61 22.00 -8.18 7.55
C MET A 61 22.58 -7.77 6.19
N TRP A 62 21.72 -7.45 5.23
CA TRP A 62 22.11 -7.08 3.86
C TRP A 62 22.04 -5.58 3.58
N TYR A 63 21.72 -4.77 4.60
CA TYR A 63 21.48 -3.35 4.42
C TYR A 63 22.74 -2.60 3.98
N GLU A 64 23.91 -2.89 4.57
CA GLU A 64 25.16 -2.22 4.20
C GLU A 64 25.56 -2.46 2.74
N GLN A 65 25.21 -3.62 2.18
CA GLN A 65 25.60 -4.00 0.83
C GLN A 65 24.58 -3.58 -0.23
N TYR A 66 23.29 -3.66 0.08
CA TYR A 66 22.21 -3.50 -0.90
C TYR A 66 21.15 -2.46 -0.51
N GLY A 67 21.27 -1.81 0.65
CA GLY A 67 20.27 -0.87 1.17
C GLY A 67 18.91 -1.52 1.44
N THR A 68 18.88 -2.85 1.56
CA THR A 68 17.64 -3.64 1.67
C THR A 68 17.42 -4.09 3.11
N LEU A 69 16.18 -3.95 3.57
CA LEU A 69 15.67 -4.55 4.80
C LEU A 69 14.86 -5.79 4.42
N PHE A 70 15.19 -6.92 5.04
CA PHE A 70 14.49 -8.18 4.80
C PHE A 70 13.39 -8.36 5.84
N ILE A 71 12.24 -8.90 5.44
CA ILE A 71 11.14 -9.17 6.35
C ILE A 71 11.34 -10.58 6.93
N SER A 72 11.71 -10.68 8.20
CA SER A 72 11.92 -11.96 8.87
C SER A 72 10.61 -12.56 9.40
N SER A 73 9.61 -11.73 9.69
CA SER A 73 8.29 -12.16 10.17
C SER A 73 7.20 -11.17 9.78
N ILE A 74 6.00 -11.67 9.50
CA ILE A 74 4.77 -10.89 9.45
C ILE A 74 3.72 -11.59 10.33
N ASN A 75 2.98 -10.82 11.14
CA ASN A 75 1.98 -11.31 12.08
C ASN A 75 2.48 -12.44 12.99
N ALA A 76 3.74 -12.32 13.43
CA ALA A 76 4.45 -13.32 14.24
C ALA A 76 4.64 -14.69 13.56
N PHE A 77 4.46 -14.78 12.24
CA PHE A 77 4.78 -15.96 11.46
C PHE A 77 6.17 -15.80 10.84
N GLU A 78 7.13 -16.58 11.34
CA GLU A 78 8.57 -16.43 11.04
C GLU A 78 9.00 -17.17 9.75
N GLY A 79 9.97 -16.59 9.04
CA GLY A 79 10.75 -17.28 8.03
C GLY A 79 11.54 -18.44 8.62
N GLU A 80 11.64 -19.55 7.91
CA GLU A 80 12.36 -20.74 8.37
C GLU A 80 13.20 -21.38 7.25
N GLY A 81 14.51 -21.38 7.42
CA GLY A 81 15.44 -22.03 6.50
C GLY A 81 15.40 -21.41 5.09
N LEU A 82 14.90 -22.17 4.12
CA LEU A 82 14.72 -21.72 2.72
C LEU A 82 13.32 -21.15 2.45
N ALA A 83 12.41 -21.25 3.43
CA ALA A 83 11.08 -20.67 3.37
C ALA A 83 11.07 -19.30 4.06
N GLY A 84 10.31 -18.35 3.53
CA GLY A 84 10.30 -17.00 4.07
C GLY A 84 9.32 -16.07 3.37
N TRP A 85 9.29 -14.84 3.86
CA TRP A 85 8.46 -13.78 3.31
C TRP A 85 9.07 -13.23 2.03
N VAL A 86 8.22 -13.16 1.01
CA VAL A 86 8.51 -12.57 -0.29
C VAL A 86 7.38 -11.60 -0.63
N TYR A 87 7.60 -10.76 -1.65
CA TYR A 87 6.59 -9.81 -2.08
C TYR A 87 6.52 -9.68 -3.59
N HIS A 88 5.31 -9.45 -4.09
CA HIS A 88 5.02 -9.09 -5.47
C HIS A 88 4.53 -7.65 -5.57
N VAL A 89 4.79 -7.04 -6.72
CA VAL A 89 4.10 -5.83 -7.18
C VAL A 89 3.57 -6.10 -8.59
N ASN A 90 2.26 -5.99 -8.78
CA ASN A 90 1.57 -6.23 -10.06
C ASN A 90 1.96 -7.58 -10.72
N ASP A 91 1.91 -8.67 -9.94
CA ASP A 91 2.28 -10.04 -10.34
C ASP A 91 3.78 -10.29 -10.64
N GLU A 92 4.66 -9.31 -10.37
CA GLU A 92 6.11 -9.48 -10.54
C GLU A 92 6.84 -9.52 -9.20
N THR A 93 7.86 -10.38 -9.06
CA THR A 93 8.76 -10.41 -7.91
C THR A 93 9.93 -9.44 -8.12
N PRO A 94 10.04 -8.33 -7.39
CA PRO A 94 11.17 -7.42 -7.60
C PRO A 94 12.47 -7.98 -7.03
N GLU A 95 13.60 -7.64 -7.66
CA GLU A 95 14.95 -8.05 -7.23
C GLU A 95 15.56 -7.17 -6.12
N ILE A 96 14.80 -6.17 -5.64
CA ILE A 96 15.23 -5.21 -4.62
C ILE A 96 14.36 -5.30 -3.37
N GLY A 97 14.82 -4.72 -2.26
CA GLY A 97 14.07 -4.68 -1.02
C GLY A 97 12.76 -3.90 -1.10
N ALA A 98 11.74 -4.37 -0.39
CA ALA A 98 10.45 -3.68 -0.29
C ALA A 98 10.59 -2.25 0.29
N ASN A 99 11.63 -2.00 1.09
CA ASN A 99 11.93 -0.68 1.67
C ASN A 99 12.46 0.35 0.66
N ILE A 100 12.88 -0.08 -0.53
CA ILE A 100 13.41 0.81 -1.58
C ILE A 100 12.65 0.66 -2.91
N TYR A 101 11.73 -0.29 -3.02
CA TYR A 101 10.83 -0.39 -4.17
C TYR A 101 9.75 0.68 -4.06
N ALA A 102 9.83 1.71 -4.90
CA ALA A 102 8.81 2.74 -5.01
C ALA A 102 7.55 2.20 -5.71
N VAL A 103 6.39 2.45 -5.13
CA VAL A 103 5.08 2.05 -5.71
C VAL A 103 4.41 3.21 -6.42
N GLU A 104 3.44 2.91 -7.27
CA GLU A 104 2.56 3.85 -7.96
C GLU A 104 1.10 3.74 -7.47
N GLU A 105 0.30 4.76 -7.80
CA GLU A 105 -1.14 4.75 -7.53
C GLU A 105 -1.80 3.53 -8.18
N GLY A 106 -2.52 2.75 -7.38
CA GLY A 106 -3.23 1.57 -7.86
C GLY A 106 -2.38 0.31 -7.99
N ASP A 107 -1.11 0.32 -7.58
CA ASP A 107 -0.29 -0.89 -7.53
C ASP A 107 -0.88 -1.95 -6.59
N GLU A 108 -0.78 -3.21 -7.02
CA GLU A 108 -1.14 -4.39 -6.25
C GLU A 108 0.11 -4.96 -5.60
N VAL A 109 0.24 -4.77 -4.30
CA VAL A 109 1.38 -5.26 -3.51
C VAL A 109 0.93 -6.46 -2.70
N VAL A 110 1.60 -7.59 -2.84
CA VAL A 110 1.25 -8.81 -2.11
C VAL A 110 2.45 -9.31 -1.35
N PHE A 111 2.33 -9.43 -0.03
CA PHE A 111 3.32 -10.11 0.81
C PHE A 111 2.82 -11.52 1.09
N TYR A 112 3.64 -12.53 0.86
CA TYR A 112 3.23 -13.91 1.07
C TYR A 112 4.39 -14.77 1.56
N TYR A 113 4.02 -15.82 2.30
CA TYR A 113 5.00 -16.79 2.77
C TYR A 113 5.26 -17.83 1.71
N SER A 114 6.49 -17.89 1.22
CA SER A 114 6.94 -18.83 0.21
C SER A 114 7.67 -20.01 0.84
N LYS A 115 7.32 -21.22 0.41
CA LYS A 115 8.00 -22.48 0.78
C LYS A 115 8.87 -23.05 -0.34
N SER A 116 8.87 -22.41 -1.51
CA SER A 116 9.61 -22.85 -2.69
C SER A 116 9.80 -21.71 -3.69
N MET A 117 10.82 -21.79 -4.54
CA MET A 117 11.12 -20.76 -5.55
C MET A 117 10.01 -20.53 -6.58
N SER A 118 9.03 -21.42 -6.68
CA SER A 118 7.89 -21.33 -7.60
C SER A 118 6.54 -21.16 -6.88
N ALA A 119 6.55 -20.82 -5.58
CA ALA A 119 5.31 -20.55 -4.86
C ALA A 119 4.77 -19.19 -5.31
N GLU A 120 3.49 -19.14 -5.62
CA GLU A 120 2.78 -17.91 -5.95
C GLU A 120 1.98 -17.41 -4.73
N PRO A 121 1.53 -16.14 -4.71
CA PRO A 121 0.76 -15.62 -3.58
C PRO A 121 -0.50 -16.43 -3.26
N GLU A 122 -1.17 -16.95 -4.27
CA GLU A 122 -2.36 -17.80 -4.13
C GLU A 122 -2.12 -19.15 -3.45
N ASP A 123 -0.86 -19.63 -3.44
CA ASP A 123 -0.48 -20.86 -2.74
C ASP A 123 -0.30 -20.64 -1.23
N SER A 124 -0.21 -19.38 -0.80
CA SER A 124 0.10 -19.01 0.58
C SER A 124 -1.17 -18.70 1.38
N ALA A 125 -1.38 -19.45 2.46
CA ALA A 125 -2.46 -19.18 3.42
C ALA A 125 -2.24 -17.88 4.22
N GLU A 126 -1.02 -17.34 4.21
CA GLU A 126 -0.61 -16.15 4.97
C GLU A 126 -0.44 -14.91 4.08
N ALA A 127 -0.95 -14.95 2.84
CA ALA A 127 -0.83 -13.85 1.90
C ALA A 127 -1.63 -12.61 2.33
N ILE A 128 -1.02 -11.45 2.20
CA ILE A 128 -1.59 -10.13 2.49
C ILE A 128 -1.66 -9.37 1.17
N TYR A 129 -2.89 -9.05 0.74
CA TYR A 129 -3.18 -8.41 -0.53
C TYR A 129 -3.49 -6.93 -0.30
N LEU A 130 -2.60 -6.06 -0.75
CA LEU A 130 -2.68 -4.62 -0.54
C LEU A 130 -2.87 -3.89 -1.87
N LYS A 131 -3.82 -2.95 -1.92
CA LYS A 131 -4.02 -2.04 -3.03
C LYS A 131 -3.54 -0.66 -2.63
N VAL A 132 -2.55 -0.14 -3.34
CA VAL A 132 -1.98 1.19 -3.06
C VAL A 132 -2.96 2.27 -3.50
N VAL A 133 -3.26 3.20 -2.59
CA VAL A 133 -3.96 4.45 -2.85
C VAL A 133 -3.12 5.57 -2.28
N PHE A 134 -2.79 6.60 -3.05
CA PHE A 134 -2.11 7.76 -2.52
C PHE A 134 -3.10 8.68 -1.85
N GLU A 135 -2.76 9.12 -0.65
CA GLU A 135 -3.50 10.18 -0.02
C GLU A 135 -3.50 11.38 -0.97
N ASN A 136 -4.69 11.79 -1.40
CA ASN A 136 -4.84 12.97 -2.23
C ASN A 136 -4.27 14.15 -1.44
N GLY A 137 -3.07 14.59 -1.85
CA GLY A 137 -2.44 15.77 -1.29
C GLY A 137 -3.44 16.91 -1.42
N ALA A 138 -3.92 17.42 -0.29
CA ALA A 138 -4.63 18.70 -0.29
C ALA A 138 -3.61 19.79 -0.67
N SER A 139 -3.39 19.95 -1.97
CA SER A 139 -2.75 21.08 -2.61
C SER A 139 -3.54 21.49 -3.85
N GLY A 140 -4.84 21.76 -3.66
CA GLY A 140 -5.71 22.33 -4.70
C GLY A 140 -7.16 22.26 -4.28
N GLY A 141 -7.78 23.42 -4.05
CA GLY A 141 -9.10 23.53 -3.43
C GLY A 141 -10.19 22.74 -4.15
N TYR A 142 -10.78 21.78 -3.43
CA TYR A 142 -12.20 21.57 -3.50
C TYR A 142 -12.80 22.26 -2.28
N GLU A 143 -13.33 23.47 -2.49
CA GLU A 143 -14.38 23.92 -1.60
C GLU A 143 -15.44 22.83 -1.62
N ARG A 144 -15.74 22.24 -0.46
CA ARG A 144 -17.01 21.57 -0.29
C ARG A 144 -18.05 22.65 -0.55
N ILE A 145 -18.58 22.71 -1.77
CA ILE A 145 -19.81 23.41 -2.08
C ILE A 145 -20.88 22.66 -1.29
N VAL A 146 -21.00 22.99 0.00
CA VAL A 146 -22.17 22.64 0.78
C VAL A 146 -23.26 23.46 0.12
N ALA A 147 -24.07 22.76 -0.67
CA ALA A 147 -25.22 23.31 -1.36
C ALA A 147 -25.95 24.29 -0.43
N ALA A 148 -25.94 25.56 -0.83
CA ALA A 148 -26.76 26.58 -0.22
C ALA A 148 -28.22 26.14 -0.34
N LYS A 149 -28.79 25.64 0.77
CA LYS A 149 -30.23 25.68 0.96
C LYS A 149 -30.58 27.11 1.34
N GLY A 150 -30.91 27.93 0.34
CA GLY A 150 -31.87 29.01 0.56
C GLY A 150 -33.19 28.41 1.05
N PRO A 151 -33.97 29.14 1.86
CA PRO A 151 -34.61 30.34 1.33
C PRO A 151 -34.54 31.59 2.24
N GLU A 152 -34.49 32.73 1.55
CA GLU A 152 -35.17 34.02 1.81
C GLU A 152 -35.24 34.66 3.20
N ASN A 153 -35.04 35.99 3.18
CA ASN A 153 -35.41 37.06 4.14
C ASN A 153 -34.23 37.62 4.95
N LEU A 154 -33.86 38.91 4.92
CA LEU A 154 -34.57 40.15 4.57
C LEU A 154 -33.61 41.21 4.01
N LYS A 155 -34.18 42.12 3.20
CA LYS A 155 -33.58 43.28 2.56
C LYS A 155 -32.73 44.15 3.49
N GLU A 156 -31.53 44.47 3.04
CA GLU A 156 -30.80 45.66 3.42
C GLU A 156 -31.38 46.88 2.68
N ILE A 157 -31.81 47.90 3.42
CA ILE A 157 -31.81 49.29 2.93
C ILE A 157 -31.29 50.15 4.10
N GLN A 158 -29.98 50.40 4.10
CA GLN A 158 -29.46 51.68 4.55
C GLN A 158 -29.61 52.65 3.38
N ASP A 159 -30.37 53.72 3.56
CA ASP A 159 -29.95 55.09 3.28
C ASP A 159 -31.13 56.00 3.65
N HIS A 160 -30.91 56.97 4.53
CA HIS A 160 -31.37 58.36 4.36
C HIS A 160 -30.61 59.20 5.40
N SER A 161 -29.71 60.02 4.83
CA SER A 161 -29.16 61.32 5.26
C SER A 161 -29.46 61.86 6.66
#